data_AF-A0A3C2BU15-F1
#
_entry.id   AF-A0A3C2BU15-F1
#
_cell.length_a   1.000
_cell.length_b   1.000
_cell.length_c   1.000
_cell.angle_alpha   90.00
_cell.angle_beta   90.00
_cell.angle_gamma   90.00
#
_symmetry.space_group_name_H-M   'P 1'
#
loop_
_entity.id
_entity.type
_entity.pdbx_description
1 polymer ?
#
loop_
_entity_poly.entity_id
_entity_poly.type
_entity_poly.pdbx_seq_one_letter_code
_entity_poly.pdbx_strand_id
1 'polypeptide(L)'
;GTSSPLDRFTVPPSYTVENQTFTDAFTHGTEERTLAGIIGYSMNTGTVMVGQRLSKDQRHDWLQKFGIGEAPDIGLPAAASGILTPAEQWDSRQQYTVLFGQGVSQSTLQTVRAYQ
;
A
#
# COMPACT_ATOMS: atom_id res chain seq x y z
N GLY A 1 -15.03 1.83 4.41
CA GLY A 1 -15.69 2.33 5.63
C GLY A 1 -14.91 3.44 6.32
N THR A 2 -13.61 3.59 6.08
CA THR A 2 -12.76 4.61 6.74
C THR A 2 -12.61 5.90 5.94
N SER A 3 -12.90 5.89 4.64
CA SER A 3 -12.92 7.07 3.74
C SER A 3 -13.74 6.77 2.47
N SER A 4 -14.11 7.84 1.74
CA SER A 4 -14.77 7.85 0.44
C SER A 4 -13.82 8.39 -0.65
N PRO A 5 -13.98 7.98 -1.94
CA PRO A 5 -13.15 8.50 -3.04
C PRO A 5 -13.10 10.03 -3.14
N LEU A 6 -14.15 10.74 -2.69
CA LEU A 6 -14.26 12.19 -2.77
C LEU A 6 -13.88 12.92 -1.46
N ASP A 7 -13.53 12.18 -0.40
CA ASP A 7 -13.02 12.80 0.83
C ASP A 7 -11.75 13.58 0.53
N ARG A 8 -11.62 14.77 1.11
CA ARG A 8 -10.50 15.70 0.87
C ARG A 8 -9.47 15.63 1.98
N PHE A 9 -8.22 15.80 1.58
CA PHE A 9 -7.03 15.73 2.43
C PHE A 9 -6.04 16.82 2.03
N THR A 10 -5.46 17.46 3.05
CA THR A 10 -4.32 18.36 2.92
C THR A 10 -3.04 17.53 2.88
N VAL A 11 -2.42 17.36 1.70
CA VAL A 11 -1.28 16.47 1.47
C VAL A 11 0.02 17.29 1.40
N PRO A 12 0.92 17.19 2.40
CA PRO A 12 2.22 17.85 2.35
C PRO A 12 3.22 17.10 1.44
N PRO A 13 4.30 17.73 0.97
CA PRO A 13 5.33 17.06 0.16
C PRO A 13 6.22 16.08 0.93
N SER A 14 6.15 16.13 2.25
CA SER A 14 6.83 15.20 3.15
C SER A 14 5.90 14.92 4.33
N TYR A 15 5.78 13.64 4.68
CA TYR A 15 4.94 13.19 5.79
C TYR A 15 5.77 12.36 6.77
N THR A 16 5.80 12.76 8.04
CA THR A 16 6.49 12.04 9.12
C THR A 16 5.49 11.45 10.10
N VAL A 17 5.58 10.15 10.35
CA VAL A 17 4.79 9.41 11.35
C VAL A 17 5.70 8.43 12.06
N GLU A 18 5.62 8.33 13.39
CA GLU A 18 6.45 7.40 14.20
C GLU A 18 7.97 7.49 13.85
N ASN A 19 8.49 8.70 13.67
CA ASN A 19 9.88 8.98 13.25
C ASN A 19 10.27 8.44 11.86
N GLN A 20 9.30 8.00 11.05
CA GLN A 20 9.49 7.58 9.66
C GLN A 20 9.02 8.68 8.72
N THR A 21 9.92 9.18 7.87
CA THR A 21 9.60 10.17 6.85
C THR A 21 9.38 9.49 5.49
N PHE A 22 8.34 9.95 4.80
CA PHE A 22 7.93 9.54 3.46
C PHE A 22 7.82 10.79 2.57
N THR A 23 8.21 10.64 1.31
CA THR A 23 8.17 11.71 0.31
C THR A 23 7.57 11.19 -0.99
N ASP A 24 6.98 12.11 -1.76
CA ASP A 24 6.47 11.80 -3.09
C ASP A 24 7.59 11.82 -4.14
N ALA A 25 7.34 11.18 -5.27
CA ALA A 25 8.32 11.04 -6.35
C ALA A 25 8.54 12.34 -7.16
N PHE A 26 7.76 13.38 -6.88
CA PHE A 26 7.79 14.66 -7.57
C PHE A 26 7.77 15.82 -6.57
N THR A 27 8.26 16.98 -7.00
CA THR A 27 8.24 18.19 -6.17
C THR A 27 6.87 18.84 -6.23
N HIS A 28 6.29 19.15 -5.06
CA HIS A 28 5.08 19.94 -4.94
C HIS A 28 5.04 20.70 -3.61
N GLY A 29 4.09 21.63 -3.47
CA GLY A 29 3.76 22.25 -2.18
C GLY A 29 2.75 21.40 -1.41
N THR A 30 2.14 21.95 -0.38
CA THR A 30 0.96 21.32 0.22
C THR A 30 -0.22 21.41 -0.75
N GLU A 31 -0.90 20.29 -1.02
CA GLU A 31 -1.99 20.20 -1.98
C GLU A 31 -3.29 19.70 -1.34
N GLU A 32 -4.43 20.23 -1.79
CA GLU A 32 -5.76 19.69 -1.45
C GLU A 32 -6.15 18.61 -2.45
N ARG A 33 -6.18 17.35 -2.02
CA ARG A 33 -6.47 16.19 -2.88
C ARG A 33 -7.65 15.39 -2.36
N THR A 34 -8.44 14.83 -3.27
CA THR A 34 -9.38 13.77 -2.90
C THR A 34 -8.62 12.46 -2.68
N LEU A 35 -9.21 11.48 -1.99
CA LEU A 35 -8.63 10.13 -1.92
C LEU A 35 -8.36 9.54 -3.31
N ALA A 36 -9.31 9.70 -4.25
CA ALA A 36 -9.11 9.29 -5.63
C ALA A 36 -7.92 10.01 -6.29
N GLY A 37 -7.70 11.30 -5.99
CA GLY A 37 -6.55 12.05 -6.47
C GLY A 37 -5.22 11.57 -5.88
N ILE A 38 -5.19 11.25 -4.59
CA ILE A 38 -4.00 10.67 -3.93
C ILE A 38 -3.56 9.39 -4.64
N ILE A 39 -4.51 8.48 -4.90
CA ILE A 39 -4.26 7.21 -5.60
C ILE A 39 -3.89 7.48 -7.07
N GLY A 40 -4.64 8.32 -7.76
CA GLY A 40 -4.45 8.59 -9.19
C GLY A 40 -3.13 9.25 -9.55
N TYR A 41 -2.57 10.06 -8.64
CA TYR A 41 -1.23 10.66 -8.79
C TYR A 41 -0.13 9.88 -8.07
N SER A 42 -0.45 8.72 -7.49
CA SER A 42 0.50 7.86 -6.76
C SER A 42 1.26 8.60 -5.65
N MET A 43 0.56 9.42 -4.87
CA MET A 43 1.16 10.18 -3.76
C MET A 43 1.39 9.27 -2.55
N ASN A 44 2.63 8.86 -2.31
CA ASN A 44 3.06 8.07 -1.15
C ASN A 44 2.72 8.78 0.16
N THR A 45 2.92 10.10 0.26
CA THR A 45 2.64 10.88 1.49
C THR A 45 1.15 10.76 1.86
N GLY A 46 0.26 11.02 0.90
CA GLY A 46 -1.18 10.87 1.04
C GLY A 46 -1.57 9.42 1.30
N THR A 47 -0.96 8.47 0.61
CA THR A 47 -1.22 7.03 0.78
C THR A 47 -0.90 6.55 2.20
N VAL A 48 0.23 6.96 2.77
CA VAL A 48 0.56 6.70 4.18
C VAL A 48 -0.39 7.42 5.12
N MET A 49 -0.65 8.70 4.88
CA MET A 49 -1.49 9.54 5.74
C MET A 49 -2.93 9.01 5.85
N VAL A 50 -3.51 8.49 4.77
CA VAL A 50 -4.85 7.90 4.78
C VAL A 50 -4.80 6.42 5.19
N GLY A 51 -3.88 5.65 4.61
CA GLY A 51 -3.77 4.20 4.83
C GLY A 51 -3.40 3.82 6.26
N GLN A 52 -2.74 4.73 7.02
CA GLN A 52 -2.44 4.47 8.42
C GLN A 52 -3.67 4.29 9.31
N ARG A 53 -4.86 4.73 8.85
CA ARG A 53 -6.13 4.54 9.55
C ARG A 53 -6.57 3.07 9.62
N LEU A 54 -5.99 2.22 8.77
CA LEU A 54 -6.13 0.77 8.84
C LEU A 54 -5.14 0.21 9.86
N SER A 55 -5.54 -0.78 10.66
CA SER A 55 -4.61 -1.56 11.48
C SER A 55 -3.60 -2.33 10.61
N LYS A 56 -2.48 -2.77 11.20
CA LYS A 56 -1.51 -3.63 10.48
C LYS A 56 -2.20 -4.87 9.89
N ASP A 57 -3.04 -5.53 10.70
CA ASP A 57 -3.80 -6.71 10.28
C ASP A 57 -4.75 -6.40 9.13
N GLN A 58 -5.47 -5.27 9.17
CA GLN A 58 -6.33 -4.86 8.06
C GLN A 58 -5.55 -4.65 6.76
N ARG A 59 -4.36 -4.05 6.83
CA ARG A 59 -3.49 -3.87 5.65
C ARG A 59 -3.04 -5.22 5.10
N HIS A 60 -2.59 -6.11 5.97
CA HIS A 60 -2.14 -7.45 5.61
C HIS A 60 -3.28 -8.28 4.99
N ASP A 61 -4.44 -8.30 5.64
CA ASP A 61 -5.63 -9.02 5.17
C ASP A 61 -6.05 -8.57 3.77
N TRP A 62 -5.97 -7.27 3.47
CA TRP A 62 -6.26 -6.79 2.12
C TRP A 62 -5.22 -7.26 1.10
N LEU A 63 -3.93 -7.19 1.41
CA LEU A 63 -2.86 -7.70 0.52
C LEU A 63 -3.03 -9.20 0.24
N GLN A 64 -3.35 -9.97 1.27
CA GLN A 64 -3.61 -11.41 1.14
C GLN A 64 -4.89 -11.69 0.33
N LYS A 65 -5.96 -10.92 0.51
CA LYS A 65 -7.19 -11.03 -0.30
C LYS A 65 -6.96 -10.76 -1.79
N PHE A 66 -5.99 -9.90 -2.12
CA PHE A 66 -5.54 -9.69 -3.50
C PHE A 66 -4.61 -10.80 -4.03
N GLY A 67 -4.30 -11.81 -3.21
CA GLY A 67 -3.53 -13.00 -3.60
C GLY A 67 -2.02 -12.86 -3.43
N ILE A 68 -1.52 -11.80 -2.80
CA ILE A 68 -0.09 -11.64 -2.49
C ILE A 68 0.29 -12.63 -1.39
N GLY A 69 1.41 -13.34 -1.57
CA GLY A 69 1.87 -14.38 -0.63
C GLY A 69 1.26 -15.76 -0.89
N GLU A 70 0.28 -15.87 -1.79
CA GLU A 70 -0.37 -17.13 -2.17
C GLU A 70 0.00 -17.50 -3.61
N ALA A 71 0.62 -18.67 -3.81
CA ALA A 71 0.91 -19.15 -5.16
C ALA A 71 -0.40 -19.40 -5.93
N PRO A 72 -0.53 -18.90 -7.17
CA PRO A 72 -1.72 -19.14 -7.98
C PRO A 72 -1.84 -20.62 -8.35
N ASP A 73 -3.02 -21.20 -8.13
CA ASP A 73 -3.31 -22.58 -8.53
C ASP A 73 -3.71 -22.65 -10.00
N ILE A 74 -2.71 -22.76 -10.87
CA ILE A 74 -2.87 -22.79 -12.33
C ILE A 74 -2.24 -24.02 -12.98
N GLY A 75 -1.92 -25.05 -12.18
CA GLY A 75 -1.31 -26.29 -12.67
C GLY A 75 0.12 -26.14 -13.22
N LEU A 76 0.77 -24.98 -13.03
CA LEU A 76 2.17 -24.79 -13.37
C LEU A 76 3.08 -25.24 -12.21
N PRO A 77 4.13 -26.03 -12.47
CA PRO A 77 5.12 -26.34 -11.45
C PRO A 77 5.86 -25.06 -11.03
N ALA A 78 6.15 -24.94 -9.73
CA ALA A 78 6.93 -23.84 -9.14
C ALA A 78 6.38 -22.42 -9.40
N ALA A 79 5.05 -22.26 -9.41
CA ALA A 79 4.44 -20.93 -9.38
C ALA A 79 4.91 -20.16 -8.13
N ALA A 80 5.54 -18.99 -8.34
CA ALA A 80 6.05 -18.19 -7.23
C ALA A 80 4.90 -17.63 -6.38
N SER A 81 4.99 -17.81 -5.07
CA SER A 81 4.05 -17.25 -4.08
C SER A 81 4.31 -15.77 -3.76
N GLY A 82 5.48 -15.25 -4.14
CA GLY A 82 5.92 -13.93 -3.67
C GLY A 82 6.24 -13.92 -2.17
N ILE A 83 6.32 -12.73 -1.59
CA ILE A 83 6.66 -12.50 -0.19
C ILE A 83 5.62 -11.55 0.41
N LEU A 84 4.91 -12.04 1.43
CA LEU A 84 4.09 -11.25 2.34
C LEU A 84 4.45 -11.65 3.76
N THR A 85 5.30 -10.87 4.41
CA THR A 85 5.68 -11.09 5.81
C THR A 85 4.45 -10.92 6.71
N PRO A 86 4.23 -11.77 7.74
CA PRO A 86 3.14 -11.60 8.71
C PRO A 86 3.15 -10.20 9.35
N ALA A 87 1.97 -9.65 9.58
CA ALA A 87 1.79 -8.25 10.02
C ALA A 87 2.51 -7.94 11.34
N GLU A 88 2.57 -8.91 12.25
CA GLU A 88 3.23 -8.80 13.55
C GLU A 88 4.76 -8.71 13.46
N GLN A 89 5.34 -9.12 12.33
CA GLN A 89 6.77 -9.07 12.07
C GLN A 89 7.18 -7.81 11.29
N TRP A 90 6.24 -6.97 10.87
CA TRP A 90 6.56 -5.71 10.21
C TRP A 90 7.22 -4.73 11.19
N ASP A 91 8.39 -4.23 10.79
CA ASP A 91 9.09 -3.20 11.52
C ASP A 91 8.36 -1.84 11.48
N SER A 92 8.94 -0.85 12.18
CA SER A 92 8.38 0.50 12.29
C SER A 92 8.11 1.19 10.95
N ARG A 93 8.86 0.84 9.90
CA ARG A 93 8.76 1.41 8.55
C ARG A 93 7.95 0.55 7.61
N GLN A 94 8.17 -0.77 7.61
CA GLN A 94 7.51 -1.71 6.71
C GLN A 94 5.98 -1.63 6.82
N GLN A 95 5.46 -1.45 8.04
CA GLN A 95 4.01 -1.29 8.25
C GLN A 95 3.39 -0.19 7.39
N TYR A 96 4.15 0.84 7.00
CA TYR A 96 3.70 1.92 6.13
C TYR A 96 4.09 1.69 4.66
N THR A 97 5.27 1.13 4.39
CA THR A 97 5.77 0.96 3.02
C THR A 97 4.95 -0.04 2.21
N VAL A 98 4.32 -1.02 2.88
CA VAL A 98 3.42 -1.97 2.23
C VAL A 98 2.22 -1.28 1.57
N LEU A 99 1.81 -0.09 2.05
CA LEU A 99 0.70 0.68 1.49
C LEU A 99 0.96 1.16 0.06
N PHE A 100 2.22 1.28 -0.33
CA PHE A 100 2.65 1.69 -1.68
C PHE A 100 3.57 0.64 -2.34
N GLY A 101 3.41 -0.63 -1.95
CA GLY A 101 4.01 -1.76 -2.65
C GLY A 101 5.47 -2.08 -2.32
N GLN A 102 6.05 -1.50 -1.26
CA GLN A 102 7.41 -1.80 -0.81
C GLN A 102 7.42 -2.70 0.42
N GLY A 103 8.35 -3.66 0.46
CA GLY A 103 8.40 -4.69 1.51
C GLY A 103 7.46 -5.89 1.27
N VAL A 104 6.98 -6.02 0.04
CA VAL A 104 6.24 -7.18 -0.48
C VAL A 104 6.82 -7.59 -1.83
N SER A 105 6.59 -8.83 -2.26
CA SER A 105 6.86 -9.25 -3.63
C SER A 105 5.72 -10.11 -4.18
N GLN A 106 5.51 -10.04 -5.48
CA GLN A 106 4.47 -10.78 -6.19
C GLN A 106 4.96 -11.15 -7.58
N SER A 107 4.48 -12.28 -8.10
CA SER A 107 4.65 -12.66 -9.50
C SER A 107 3.75 -11.82 -10.41
N THR A 108 4.05 -11.77 -11.70
CA THR A 108 3.20 -11.10 -12.69
C THR A 108 1.76 -11.60 -12.66
N LEU A 109 1.56 -12.90 -12.44
CA LEU A 109 0.23 -13.50 -12.38
C LEU A 109 -0.55 -13.05 -11.14
N GLN A 110 0.10 -12.91 -9.99
CA GLN A 110 -0.52 -12.33 -8.80
C GLN A 110 -0.89 -10.85 -9.02
N THR A 111 -0.03 -10.08 -9.68
CA THR A 111 -0.36 -8.70 -10.07
C THR A 111 -1.60 -8.65 -10.94
N VAL A 112 -1.72 -9.51 -11.95
CA VAL A 112 -2.90 -9.56 -12.82
C VAL A 112 -4.14 -9.95 -12.00
N ARG A 113 -4.06 -10.97 -11.15
CA ARG A 113 -5.17 -11.39 -10.26
C ARG A 113 -5.70 -10.24 -9.40
N ALA A 114 -4.84 -9.35 -8.91
CA ALA A 114 -5.25 -8.24 -8.06
C ALA A 114 -6.14 -7.19 -8.76
N TYR A 115 -6.17 -7.17 -10.09
CA TYR A 115 -6.94 -6.22 -10.90
C TYR A 115 -8.09 -6.86 -11.71
N GLN A 116 -8.33 -8.17 -11.56
CA GLN A 116 -9.43 -8.91 -12.19
C GLN A 116 -10.65 -8.96 -11.28
#